data_AF-A0A918JNR6-F1
#
_entry.id   AF-A0A918JNR6-F1
#
_cell.length_a   1.000
_cell.length_b   1.000
_cell.length_c   1.000
_cell.angle_alpha   90.00
_cell.angle_beta   90.00
_cell.angle_gamma   90.00
#
_symmetry.space_group_name_H-M   'P 1'
#
loop_
_entity.id
_entity.type
_entity.pdbx_description
1 polymer ?
#
loop_
_entity_poly.entity_id
_entity_poly.type
_entity_poly.pdbx_seq_one_letter_code
_entity_poly.pdbx_strand_id
1 'polypeptide(L)'
;MHSILWEIVVYSCLIFIGSALLHYLAFRKGVLSQWDEDTGQHALSSEQEDESNDEASHPLIEKWLTFGGGYYGITAFAKLITIELSQAHELATHWPGIDTVLPHPGLNGLINMFVNFFVAQYINFAEAVSWPAYYVSHFPIWQCALFVVITYLVFRGAQHMAWQYFLKKHH
;
A
#
# COMPACT_ATOMS: atom_id res chain seq x y z
N MET A 1 1.86 -19.90 16.15
CA MET A 1 2.08 -20.13 14.70
C MET A 1 0.94 -19.44 13.96
N HIS A 2 1.18 -18.25 13.39
CA HIS A 2 0.16 -17.62 12.54
C HIS A 2 0.01 -18.44 11.26
N SER A 3 -1.21 -18.86 10.94
CA SER A 3 -1.49 -19.60 9.71
C SER A 3 -1.38 -18.67 8.51
N ILE A 4 -0.84 -19.16 7.39
CA ILE A 4 -0.87 -18.43 6.10
C ILE A 4 -2.28 -17.99 5.74
N LEU A 5 -3.31 -18.75 6.14
CA LEU A 5 -4.72 -18.39 5.91
C LEU A 5 -5.10 -17.08 6.59
N TRP A 6 -4.57 -16.82 7.79
CA TRP A 6 -4.82 -15.57 8.50
C TRP A 6 -4.17 -14.39 7.78
N GLU A 7 -2.93 -14.56 7.33
CA GLU A 7 -2.25 -13.55 6.51
C GLU A 7 -3.08 -13.24 5.26
N ILE A 8 -3.49 -14.27 4.51
CA ILE A 8 -4.32 -14.10 3.30
C ILE A 8 -5.56 -13.27 3.60
N VAL A 9 -6.33 -13.61 4.64
CA VAL A 9 -7.56 -12.87 4.98
C VAL A 9 -7.26 -11.41 5.32
N VAL A 10 -6.27 -11.15 6.18
CA VAL A 10 -5.95 -9.79 6.63
C VAL A 10 -5.44 -8.93 5.47
N TYR A 11 -4.46 -9.42 4.70
CA TYR A 11 -3.91 -8.66 3.58
C TYR A 11 -4.90 -8.53 2.44
N SER A 12 -5.75 -9.53 2.16
CA SER A 12 -6.83 -9.38 1.19
C SER A 12 -7.77 -8.24 1.55
N CYS A 13 -8.18 -8.10 2.82
CA CYS A 13 -9.02 -6.98 3.25
C CYS A 13 -8.33 -5.63 3.03
N LEU A 14 -7.06 -5.49 3.44
CA LEU A 14 -6.31 -4.25 3.29
C LEU A 14 -6.05 -3.90 1.82
N ILE A 15 -5.66 -4.89 1.01
CA ILE A 15 -5.43 -4.74 -0.43
C ILE A 15 -6.72 -4.36 -1.13
N PHE A 16 -7.86 -4.95 -0.76
CA PHE A 16 -9.16 -4.60 -1.33
C PHE A 16 -9.49 -3.13 -1.08
N ILE A 17 -9.39 -2.67 0.17
CA ILE A 17 -9.67 -1.27 0.55
C ILE A 17 -8.69 -0.32 -0.14
N GLY A 18 -7.40 -0.60 -0.05
CA GLY A 18 -6.34 0.24 -0.63
C GLY A 18 -6.45 0.32 -2.14
N SER A 19 -6.70 -0.81 -2.82
CA SER A 19 -6.90 -0.86 -4.26
C SER A 19 -8.17 -0.13 -4.69
N ALA A 20 -9.29 -0.37 -4.02
CA ALA A 20 -10.55 0.29 -4.37
C ALA A 20 -10.43 1.82 -4.23
N LEU A 21 -9.81 2.29 -3.14
CA LEU A 21 -9.62 3.73 -2.90
C LEU A 21 -8.66 4.35 -3.91
N LEU A 22 -7.49 3.73 -4.14
CA LEU A 22 -6.49 4.25 -5.08
C LEU A 22 -7.06 4.35 -6.50
N HIS A 23 -7.71 3.28 -6.99
CA HIS A 23 -8.25 3.26 -8.34
C HIS A 23 -9.47 4.19 -8.47
N TYR A 24 -10.32 4.29 -7.44
CA TYR A 24 -11.41 5.27 -7.45
C TYR A 24 -10.88 6.71 -7.56
N LEU A 25 -9.83 7.05 -6.81
CA LEU A 25 -9.19 8.36 -6.91
C LEU A 25 -8.53 8.57 -8.27
N ALA A 26 -7.90 7.55 -8.83
CA ALA A 26 -7.28 7.61 -10.15
C ALA A 26 -8.32 7.84 -11.25
N PHE A 27 -9.45 7.13 -11.24
CA PHE A 27 -10.55 7.35 -12.19
C PHE A 27 -11.16 8.74 -12.03
N ARG A 28 -11.42 9.16 -10.79
CA ARG A 28 -11.98 10.49 -10.50
C ARG A 28 -11.08 11.62 -11.01
N LYS A 29 -9.77 11.40 -11.02
CA LYS A 29 -8.76 12.36 -11.44
C LYS A 29 -8.36 12.23 -12.91
N GLY A 30 -8.96 11.30 -13.65
CA GLY A 30 -8.67 11.08 -15.06
C GLY A 30 -7.29 10.46 -15.34
N VAL A 31 -6.60 9.93 -14.32
CA VAL A 31 -5.24 9.36 -14.43
C VAL A 31 -5.25 8.00 -15.14
N LEU A 32 -6.37 7.28 -15.06
CA LEU A 32 -6.55 5.99 -15.72
C LEU A 32 -7.49 6.14 -16.92
N SER A 33 -7.11 5.53 -18.03
CA SER A 33 -7.90 5.50 -19.26
C SER A 33 -9.12 4.59 -19.14
N GLN A 34 -9.98 4.64 -20.16
CA GLN A 34 -11.08 3.68 -20.32
C GLN A 34 -10.56 2.24 -20.38
N TRP A 35 -11.39 1.29 -19.96
CA TRP A 35 -11.10 -0.14 -19.97
C TRP A 35 -10.59 -0.59 -21.36
N ASP A 36 -9.38 -1.15 -21.40
CA ASP A 36 -8.81 -1.76 -22.60
C ASP A 36 -9.20 -3.24 -22.65
N GLU A 37 -9.94 -3.62 -23.70
CA GLU A 37 -10.41 -4.99 -23.92
C GLU A 37 -9.27 -5.95 -24.30
N ASP A 38 -8.20 -5.47 -24.94
CA ASP A 38 -7.09 -6.31 -25.42
C ASP A 38 -6.17 -6.72 -24.28
N THR A 39 -5.87 -5.80 -23.36
CA THR A 39 -5.03 -6.07 -22.18
C THR A 39 -5.83 -6.46 -20.94
N GLY A 40 -7.16 -6.28 -20.99
CA GLY A 40 -8.05 -6.42 -19.85
C GLY A 40 -7.66 -5.50 -18.70
N GLN A 41 -7.05 -4.36 -18.97
CA GLN A 41 -6.45 -3.46 -17.98
C GLN A 41 -6.86 -2.01 -18.26
N HIS A 42 -6.77 -1.16 -17.24
CA HIS A 42 -6.78 0.28 -17.48
C HIS A 42 -5.33 0.71 -17.69
N ALA A 43 -5.03 1.33 -18.83
CA ALA A 43 -3.75 1.98 -19.02
C ALA A 43 -3.74 3.30 -18.23
N LEU A 44 -2.55 3.82 -17.93
CA LEU A 44 -2.46 5.25 -17.65
C LEU A 44 -3.04 5.99 -18.84
N SER A 45 -3.83 7.04 -18.58
CA SER A 45 -4.23 7.95 -19.65
C SER A 45 -2.96 8.44 -20.32
N SER A 46 -2.69 7.98 -21.55
CA SER A 46 -1.67 8.62 -22.37
C SER A 46 -2.08 10.07 -22.47
N GLU A 47 -1.20 10.97 -22.03
CA GLU A 47 -1.27 12.39 -22.39
C GLU A 47 -1.49 12.45 -23.90
N GLN A 48 -2.75 12.59 -24.31
CA GLN A 48 -3.04 13.22 -25.57
C GLN A 48 -2.61 14.66 -25.31
N GLU A 49 -1.58 15.09 -26.04
CA GLU A 49 -0.98 16.42 -26.07
C GLU A 49 -2.03 17.52 -26.32
N ASP A 50 -2.96 17.74 -25.38
CA ASP A 50 -3.71 18.98 -25.31
C ASP A 50 -2.90 19.92 -24.42
N GLU A 51 -2.08 20.75 -25.08
CA GLU A 51 -1.26 21.88 -24.59
C GLU A 51 -2.02 22.93 -23.74
N SER A 52 -3.16 22.61 -23.15
CA SER A 52 -4.03 23.56 -22.46
C SER A 52 -4.40 23.21 -21.02
N ASN A 53 -3.90 22.12 -20.43
CA ASN A 53 -4.23 21.79 -19.04
C ASN A 53 -3.05 21.25 -18.22
N ASP A 54 -2.09 22.13 -17.95
CA ASP A 54 -1.00 21.96 -16.98
C ASP A 54 -1.48 21.74 -15.51
N GLU A 55 -2.81 21.69 -15.26
CA GLU A 55 -3.39 21.69 -13.91
C GLU A 55 -3.76 20.32 -13.33
N ALA A 56 -3.59 19.20 -14.05
CA ALA A 56 -4.06 17.89 -13.56
C ALA A 56 -3.03 16.76 -13.55
N SER A 57 -1.73 17.06 -13.65
CA SER A 57 -0.72 16.02 -13.39
C SER A 57 -0.82 15.59 -11.92
N HIS A 58 -1.13 14.32 -11.68
CA HIS A 58 -1.21 13.77 -10.34
C HIS A 58 -0.06 12.78 -10.16
N PRO A 59 1.21 13.28 -10.12
CA PRO A 59 2.40 12.46 -10.24
C PRO A 59 2.53 11.45 -9.10
N LEU A 60 1.94 11.73 -7.94
CA LEU A 60 1.93 10.79 -6.83
C LEU A 60 1.06 9.55 -7.12
N ILE A 61 -0.11 9.73 -7.73
CA ILE A 61 -1.03 8.62 -8.02
C ILE A 61 -0.49 7.80 -9.19
N GLU A 62 0.04 8.45 -10.22
CA GLU A 62 0.71 7.79 -11.35
C GLU A 62 1.93 6.99 -10.89
N LYS A 63 2.80 7.58 -10.05
CA LYS A 63 3.94 6.87 -9.47
C LYS A 63 3.49 5.68 -8.64
N TRP A 64 2.39 5.81 -7.90
CA TRP A 64 1.89 4.71 -7.08
C TRP A 64 1.29 3.58 -7.91
N LEU A 65 0.55 3.90 -8.98
CA LEU A 65 0.00 2.92 -9.92
C LEU A 65 1.09 2.21 -10.73
N THR A 66 2.18 2.90 -11.04
CA THR A 66 3.32 2.31 -11.76
C THR A 66 4.27 1.53 -10.84
N PHE A 67 4.36 1.88 -9.57
CA PHE A 67 5.24 1.22 -8.60
C PHE A 67 4.85 -0.27 -8.42
N GLY A 68 5.63 -1.14 -9.07
CA GLY A 68 5.42 -2.58 -9.12
C GLY A 68 4.03 -2.99 -9.66
N GLY A 69 3.53 -2.25 -10.65
CA GLY A 69 2.24 -2.50 -11.31
C GLY A 69 1.02 -2.23 -10.42
N GLY A 70 1.17 -1.41 -9.38
CA GLY A 70 0.14 -1.03 -8.42
C GLY A 70 -0.14 -2.10 -7.37
N TYR A 71 -0.20 -3.38 -7.79
CA TYR A 71 -0.40 -4.51 -6.88
C TYR A 71 0.72 -4.65 -5.85
N TYR A 72 1.98 -4.61 -6.29
CA TYR A 72 3.12 -4.74 -5.38
C TYR A 72 3.16 -3.57 -4.39
N GLY A 73 2.95 -2.33 -4.87
CA GLY A 73 2.89 -1.15 -4.03
C GLY A 73 1.81 -1.23 -2.96
N ILE A 74 0.59 -1.61 -3.33
CA ILE A 74 -0.52 -1.76 -2.37
C ILE A 74 -0.26 -2.90 -1.39
N THR A 75 0.34 -4.00 -1.83
CA THR A 75 0.69 -5.13 -0.94
C THR A 75 1.77 -4.72 0.07
N ALA A 76 2.81 -4.03 -0.38
CA ALA A 76 3.85 -3.49 0.50
C ALA A 76 3.26 -2.47 1.48
N PHE A 77 2.36 -1.59 1.02
CA PHE A 77 1.68 -0.64 1.90
C PHE A 77 0.78 -1.32 2.94
N ALA A 78 0.06 -2.38 2.57
CA ALA A 78 -0.70 -3.18 3.51
C ALA A 78 0.22 -3.81 4.57
N LYS A 79 1.40 -4.32 4.17
CA LYS A 79 2.44 -4.80 5.10
C LYS A 79 2.95 -3.71 6.03
N LEU A 80 3.21 -2.52 5.51
CA LEU A 80 3.64 -1.38 6.32
C LEU A 80 2.59 -1.03 7.38
N ILE A 81 1.32 -0.92 7.00
CA ILE A 81 0.21 -0.66 7.96
C ILE A 81 0.17 -1.73 9.05
N THR A 82 0.31 -3.01 8.71
CA THR A 82 0.27 -4.07 9.73
C THR A 82 1.45 -4.02 10.69
N ILE A 83 2.65 -3.68 10.20
CA ILE A 83 3.85 -3.51 11.03
C ILE A 83 3.64 -2.33 11.99
N GLU A 84 3.24 -1.18 11.46
CA GLU A 84 3.00 0.04 12.25
C GLU A 84 1.89 -0.15 13.28
N LEU A 85 0.79 -0.82 12.90
CA LEU A 85 -0.32 -1.06 13.83
C LEU A 85 0.09 -2.02 14.95
N SER A 86 0.91 -3.02 14.65
CA SER A 86 1.46 -3.92 15.67
C SER A 86 2.35 -3.15 16.64
N GLN A 87 3.24 -2.29 16.14
CA GLN A 87 4.11 -1.45 16.96
C GLN A 87 3.31 -0.43 17.79
N ALA A 88 2.28 0.19 17.21
CA ALA A 88 1.41 1.12 17.91
C ALA A 88 0.60 0.40 19.01
N HIS A 89 0.12 -0.80 18.75
CA HIS A 89 -0.56 -1.64 19.75
C HIS A 89 0.39 -2.04 20.87
N GLU A 90 1.63 -2.43 20.55
CA GLU A 90 2.66 -2.75 21.54
C GLU A 90 2.98 -1.52 22.41
N LEU A 91 3.15 -0.35 21.80
CA LEU A 91 3.37 0.91 22.51
C LEU A 91 2.19 1.27 23.42
N ALA A 92 0.95 1.05 22.97
CA ALA A 92 -0.25 1.34 23.74
C ALA A 92 -0.44 0.36 24.93
N THR A 93 -0.06 -0.91 24.77
CA THR A 93 -0.22 -1.95 25.80
C THR A 93 0.96 -2.02 26.77
N HIS A 94 2.15 -1.68 26.31
CA HIS A 94 3.40 -1.74 27.07
C HIS A 94 4.10 -0.37 27.10
N TRP A 95 3.34 0.68 27.43
CA TRP A 95 3.87 2.05 27.44
C TRP A 95 5.07 2.17 28.41
N PRO A 96 6.29 2.40 27.90
CA PRO A 96 7.49 2.38 28.73
C PRO A 96 7.71 3.69 29.52
N GLY A 97 6.83 4.69 29.37
CA GLY A 97 6.94 5.98 30.04
C GLY A 97 7.70 7.02 29.20
N ILE A 98 7.37 8.30 29.34
CA ILE A 98 7.99 9.38 28.55
C ILE A 98 9.50 9.52 28.81
N ASP A 99 9.95 9.10 29.98
CA ASP A 99 11.36 9.11 30.40
C ASP A 99 12.22 8.13 29.58
N THR A 100 11.61 7.08 29.00
CA THR A 100 12.32 6.16 28.09
C THR A 100 12.39 6.68 26.66
N VAL A 101 11.42 7.52 26.26
CA VAL A 101 11.35 8.13 24.92
C VAL A 101 12.24 9.38 24.83
N LEU A 102 12.38 10.12 25.93
CA LEU A 102 13.24 11.29 26.07
C LEU A 102 14.22 11.11 27.24
N PRO A 103 15.17 10.17 27.14
CA PRO A 103 16.10 9.85 28.24
C PRO A 103 17.06 11.00 28.58
N HIS A 104 17.18 11.99 27.69
CA HIS A 104 18.04 13.16 27.90
C HIS A 104 17.21 14.44 27.73
N PRO A 105 17.08 15.28 28.76
CA PRO A 105 16.44 16.58 28.60
C PRO A 105 17.30 17.51 27.73
N GLY A 106 16.68 18.15 26.72
CA GLY A 106 17.32 19.15 25.85
C GLY A 106 17.31 18.81 24.36
N LEU A 107 17.91 19.69 23.53
CA LEU A 107 17.93 19.56 22.07
C LEU A 107 18.55 18.24 21.58
N ASN A 108 19.57 17.74 22.27
CA ASN A 108 20.22 16.47 21.91
C ASN A 108 19.28 15.27 22.08
N GLY A 109 18.43 15.27 23.11
CA GLY A 109 17.43 14.22 23.32
C GLY A 109 16.33 14.24 22.25
N LEU A 110 15.86 15.44 21.88
CA LEU A 110 14.90 15.61 20.79
C LEU A 110 15.48 15.15 19.45
N ILE A 111 16.71 15.56 19.11
CA ILE A 111 17.38 15.12 17.88
C ILE A 111 17.49 13.60 17.85
N ASN A 112 17.92 12.97 18.94
CA ASN A 112 18.02 11.51 19.03
C ASN A 112 16.65 10.84 18.85
N MET A 113 15.59 11.37 19.45
CA MET A 113 14.22 10.85 19.27
C MET A 113 13.80 10.90 17.80
N PHE A 114 14.00 12.03 17.12
CA PHE A 114 13.65 12.17 15.69
C PHE A 114 14.47 11.23 14.80
N VAL A 115 15.77 11.11 15.05
CA VAL A 115 16.64 10.19 14.29
C VAL A 115 16.21 8.76 14.49
N ASN A 116 15.97 8.32 15.74
CA ASN A 116 15.52 6.96 16.04
C ASN A 116 14.16 6.67 15.42
N PHE A 117 13.21 7.61 15.50
CA PHE A 117 11.93 7.49 14.83
C PHE A 117 12.11 7.32 13.32
N PHE A 118 12.90 8.18 12.67
CA PHE A 118 13.11 8.10 11.23
C PHE A 118 13.79 6.78 10.81
N VAL A 119 14.80 6.34 11.54
CA VAL A 119 15.48 5.06 11.30
C VAL A 119 14.50 3.89 11.46
N ALA A 120 13.67 3.90 12.50
CA ALA A 120 12.64 2.88 12.70
C ALA A 120 11.63 2.85 11.54
N GLN A 121 11.14 4.02 11.11
CA GLN A 121 10.25 4.11 9.95
C GLN A 121 10.90 3.60 8.66
N TYR A 122 12.19 3.91 8.45
CA TYR A 122 12.92 3.41 7.29
C TYR A 122 13.06 1.88 7.32
N ILE A 123 13.36 1.29 8.47
CA ILE A 123 13.45 -0.18 8.64
C ILE A 123 12.09 -0.82 8.37
N ASN A 124 11.01 -0.30 8.95
CA ASN A 124 9.65 -0.80 8.72
C ASN A 124 9.27 -0.75 7.24
N PHE A 125 9.60 0.35 6.56
CA PHE A 125 9.38 0.49 5.13
C PHE A 125 10.18 -0.54 4.32
N ALA A 126 11.46 -0.72 4.63
CA ALA A 126 12.31 -1.71 3.97
C ALA A 126 11.80 -3.14 4.18
N GLU A 127 11.35 -3.48 5.39
CA GLU A 127 10.72 -4.76 5.72
C GLU A 127 9.42 -4.96 4.92
N ALA A 128 8.58 -3.92 4.86
CA ALA A 128 7.33 -3.96 4.12
C ALA A 128 7.54 -4.15 2.61
N VAL A 129 8.52 -3.47 2.01
CA VAL A 129 8.87 -3.60 0.59
C VAL A 129 9.48 -4.98 0.31
N SER A 130 10.27 -5.51 1.23
CA SER A 130 10.88 -6.84 1.11
C SER A 130 9.96 -7.99 1.52
N TRP A 131 8.63 -7.76 1.59
CA TRP A 131 7.64 -8.78 1.93
C TRP A 131 7.77 -10.13 1.19
N PRO A 132 8.17 -10.21 -0.11
CA PRO A 132 8.30 -11.52 -0.76
C PRO A 132 9.39 -12.38 -0.10
N ALA A 133 10.49 -11.76 0.34
CA ALA A 133 11.58 -12.44 1.03
C ALA A 133 11.12 -12.98 2.39
N TYR A 134 10.27 -12.24 3.11
CA TYR A 134 9.64 -12.71 4.34
C TYR A 134 8.83 -13.99 4.09
N TYR A 135 7.92 -14.01 3.10
CA TYR A 135 7.09 -15.20 2.89
C TYR A 135 7.88 -16.41 2.40
N VAL A 136 8.82 -16.21 1.48
CA VAL A 136 9.67 -17.31 0.96
C VAL A 136 10.53 -17.94 2.06
N SER A 137 10.96 -17.17 3.06
CA SER A 137 11.73 -17.70 4.18
C SER A 137 10.90 -18.39 5.27
N HIS A 138 9.61 -18.07 5.37
CA HIS A 138 8.75 -18.55 6.47
C HIS A 138 7.70 -19.60 6.05
N PHE A 139 7.36 -19.70 4.77
CA PHE A 139 6.31 -20.57 4.27
C PHE A 139 6.76 -21.42 3.06
N PRO A 140 6.17 -22.61 2.86
CA PRO A 140 6.37 -23.38 1.64
C PRO A 140 5.96 -22.59 0.39
N ILE A 141 6.69 -22.80 -0.71
CA ILE A 141 6.50 -22.08 -1.99
C ILE A 141 5.05 -22.12 -2.47
N TRP A 142 4.34 -23.25 -2.33
CA TRP A 142 2.95 -23.37 -2.75
C TRP A 142 1.99 -22.47 -1.94
N GLN A 143 2.28 -22.23 -0.66
CA GLN A 143 1.52 -21.32 0.19
C GLN A 143 1.78 -19.86 -0.20
N CYS A 144 3.04 -19.53 -0.51
CA CYS A 144 3.40 -18.22 -1.04
C CYS A 144 2.69 -17.95 -2.39
N ALA A 145 2.64 -18.95 -3.28
CA ALA A 145 1.93 -18.86 -4.54
C ALA A 145 0.42 -18.64 -4.33
N LEU A 146 -0.20 -19.39 -3.42
CA LEU A 146 -1.61 -19.18 -3.06
C LEU A 146 -1.86 -17.79 -2.51
N PHE A 147 -0.99 -17.29 -1.62
CA PHE A 147 -1.08 -15.93 -1.10
C PHE A 147 -1.13 -14.93 -2.26
N VAL A 148 -0.13 -14.96 -3.15
CA VAL A 148 -0.03 -14.03 -4.28
C VAL A 148 -1.23 -14.12 -5.21
N VAL A 149 -1.67 -15.33 -5.57
CA VAL A 149 -2.81 -15.52 -6.48
C VAL A 149 -4.08 -14.94 -5.87
N ILE A 150 -4.38 -15.25 -4.61
CA ILE A 150 -5.60 -14.79 -3.95
C ILE A 150 -5.59 -13.28 -3.78
N THR A 151 -4.51 -12.71 -3.27
CA THR A 151 -4.41 -11.25 -3.07
C THR A 151 -4.41 -10.49 -4.40
N TYR A 152 -3.83 -11.06 -5.45
CA TYR A 152 -3.90 -10.47 -6.79
C TYR A 152 -5.32 -10.48 -7.35
N LEU A 153 -6.08 -11.58 -7.21
CA LEU A 153 -7.49 -11.63 -7.61
C LEU A 153 -8.33 -10.60 -6.85
N VAL A 154 -8.08 -10.43 -5.55
CA VAL A 154 -8.75 -9.42 -4.74
C VAL A 154 -8.40 -8.01 -5.22
N PHE A 155 -7.13 -7.74 -5.52
CA PHE A 155 -6.68 -6.47 -6.09
C PHE A 155 -7.42 -6.15 -7.39
N ARG A 156 -7.52 -7.13 -8.30
CA ARG A 156 -8.24 -7.01 -9.58
C ARG A 156 -9.74 -6.79 -9.40
N GLY A 157 -10.36 -7.52 -8.47
CA GLY A 157 -11.77 -7.34 -8.12
C GLY A 157 -12.06 -5.93 -7.60
N ALA A 158 -11.17 -5.41 -6.75
CA ALA A 158 -11.28 -4.05 -6.22
C ALA A 158 -11.15 -2.98 -7.31
N GLN A 159 -10.23 -3.15 -8.28
CA GLN A 159 -10.12 -2.27 -9.45
C GLN A 159 -11.42 -2.21 -10.24
N HIS A 160 -11.98 -3.39 -10.56
CA HIS A 160 -13.21 -3.49 -11.32
C HIS A 160 -14.40 -2.85 -10.59
N MET A 161 -14.51 -3.06 -9.27
CA MET A 161 -15.54 -2.43 -8.46
C MET A 161 -15.39 -0.90 -8.42
N ALA A 162 -14.16 -0.38 -8.28
CA ALA A 162 -13.90 1.05 -8.29
C ALA A 162 -14.34 1.70 -9.62
N TRP A 163 -14.10 1.01 -10.74
CA TRP A 163 -14.56 1.43 -12.07
C TRP A 163 -16.09 1.47 -12.18
N GLN A 164 -16.78 0.38 -11.79
CA GLN A 164 -18.24 0.33 -11.82
C GLN A 164 -18.87 1.43 -10.95
N TYR A 165 -18.29 1.68 -9.78
CA TYR A 165 -18.76 2.72 -8.87
C TYR A 165 -18.54 4.12 -9.44
N PHE A 166 -17.42 4.35 -10.13
CA PHE A 166 -17.15 5.59 -10.85
C PHE A 166 -18.19 5.83 -11.96
N LEU A 167 -18.44 4.83 -12.81
CA LEU A 167 -19.44 4.92 -13.89
C LEU A 167 -20.85 5.24 -13.36
N LYS A 168 -21.31 4.54 -12.31
CA LYS A 168 -22.65 4.74 -11.74
C LYS A 168 -22.88 6.15 -11.19
N LYS A 169 -21.82 6.84 -10.76
CA LYS A 169 -21.92 8.17 -10.15
C LYS A 169 -21.85 9.32 -11.18
N HIS A 170 -21.31 9.05 -12.36
CA HIS A 170 -21.08 10.04 -13.41
C HIS A 170 -21.99 9.84 -14.65
N HIS A 171 -22.94 8.91 -14.57
CA HIS A 171 -24.13 8.79 -15.42
C HIS A 171 -25.38 9.22 -14.64
#